data_AF-A0A7S4HKS1-F1
#
_entry.id   AF-A0A7S4HKS1-F1
#
_cell.length_a   1.000
_cell.length_b   1.000
_cell.length_c   1.000
_cell.angle_alpha   90.00
_cell.angle_beta   90.00
_cell.angle_gamma   90.00
#
_symmetry.space_group_name_H-M   'P 1'
#
loop_
_entity.id
_entity.type
_entity.pdbx_description
1 polymer ?
#
loop_
_entity_poly.entity_id
_entity_poly.type
_entity_poly.pdbx_seq_one_letter_code
_entity_poly.pdbx_strand_id
1 'polypeptide(L)'
;AEHYLARELTNAHARSSQTQTRMGRGTLWAATAGPEPSAADIERIATELNLSIPADAAPSVLFRALRTLLNLTQKEFGVLIAPGGSNPISASVICQLETGLQPLPALLITCAATAATAVQRFGNWRRAEHAGCHDSALSALRALNAGCEAEIESFVAAQAELPDIERELVGTYLAVVSKRKSSGLTDRPATRAPYKKGAKKGEGKE
;
A
#
# COMPACT_ATOMS: atom_id res chain seq x y z
N ALA A 1 4.90 -23.16 18.00
CA ALA A 1 5.56 -22.52 16.84
C ALA A 1 5.11 -21.07 16.69
N GLU A 2 3.82 -20.76 16.78
CA GLU A 2 3.26 -19.40 16.64
C GLU A 2 3.69 -18.42 17.75
N HIS A 3 3.84 -18.90 18.99
CA HIS A 3 4.39 -18.10 20.08
C HIS A 3 5.88 -17.73 19.95
N TYR A 4 6.61 -18.35 19.01
CA TYR A 4 8.03 -18.06 18.80
C TYR A 4 8.22 -16.86 17.83
N LEU A 5 7.39 -16.78 16.79
CA LEU A 5 7.40 -15.69 15.81
C LEU A 5 6.93 -14.35 16.39
N ALA A 6 5.88 -14.36 17.22
CA ALA A 6 5.42 -13.16 17.91
C ALA A 6 6.51 -12.60 18.85
N ARG A 7 7.26 -13.49 19.52
CA ARG A 7 8.33 -13.12 20.45
C ARG A 7 9.57 -12.58 19.73
N GLU A 8 9.88 -13.05 18.52
CA GLU A 8 10.96 -12.48 17.71
C GLU A 8 10.62 -11.09 17.16
N LEU A 9 9.37 -10.85 16.74
CA LEU A 9 8.92 -9.53 16.31
C LEU A 9 8.92 -8.51 17.45
N THR A 10 8.47 -8.89 18.65
CA THR A 10 8.52 -8.01 19.84
C THR A 10 9.96 -7.78 20.34
N ASN A 11 10.81 -8.81 20.32
CA ASN A 11 12.21 -8.67 20.74
C ASN A 11 13.07 -7.87 19.75
N ALA A 12 12.76 -7.91 18.45
CA ALA A 12 13.38 -7.02 17.46
C ALA A 12 12.99 -5.54 17.70
N HIS A 13 11.75 -5.29 18.11
CA HIS A 13 11.25 -3.95 18.45
C HIS A 13 11.91 -3.36 19.72
N ALA A 14 12.08 -4.17 20.75
CA ALA A 14 12.72 -3.77 22.01
C ALA A 14 14.22 -3.49 21.85
N ARG A 15 14.94 -4.25 21.01
CA ARG A 15 16.37 -4.03 20.74
C ARG A 15 16.63 -2.83 19.81
N SER A 16 15.68 -2.49 18.95
CA SER A 16 15.75 -1.28 18.11
C SER A 16 15.66 0.01 18.96
N SER A 17 14.88 -0.04 20.03
CA SER A 17 14.58 1.14 20.87
C SER A 17 15.76 1.59 21.76
N GLN A 18 16.72 0.71 22.06
CA GLN A 18 17.90 1.05 22.89
C GLN A 18 19.13 1.50 22.08
N THR A 19 19.14 1.33 20.77
CA THR A 19 20.30 1.71 19.93
C THR A 19 20.10 3.07 19.22
N GLN A 20 18.92 3.69 19.39
CA GLN A 20 18.47 4.84 18.62
C GLN A 20 18.82 6.21 19.24
N THR A 21 19.84 6.30 20.10
CA THR A 21 20.33 7.61 20.62
C THR A 21 21.66 8.04 20.01
N ARG A 22 22.26 7.24 19.13
CA ARG A 22 23.51 7.63 18.49
C ARG A 22 23.61 6.94 17.15
N MET A 23 23.29 7.68 16.08
CA MET A 23 23.89 7.59 14.74
C MET A 23 23.01 8.40 13.77
N GLY A 24 23.59 9.47 13.21
CA GLY A 24 22.91 10.40 12.32
C GLY A 24 22.65 9.83 10.93
N ARG A 25 21.67 10.44 10.24
CA ARG A 25 21.49 10.47 8.77
C ARG A 25 21.81 9.15 8.01
N GLY A 26 21.39 8.01 8.54
CA GLY A 26 21.60 6.69 7.93
C GLY A 26 20.42 6.27 7.05
N THR A 27 20.55 6.52 5.75
CA THR A 27 19.99 5.76 4.61
C THR A 27 18.60 5.12 4.75
N LEU A 28 17.62 5.75 4.07
CA LEU A 28 16.34 5.18 3.61
C LEU A 28 16.50 3.85 2.80
N TRP A 29 17.73 3.45 2.48
CA TRP A 29 18.12 2.35 1.61
C TRP A 29 18.25 0.98 2.29
N ALA A 30 18.18 0.92 3.62
CA ALA A 30 18.18 -0.36 4.32
C ALA A 30 16.89 -1.16 4.06
N ALA A 31 15.75 -0.48 3.81
CA ALA A 31 14.48 -1.14 3.47
C ALA A 31 14.43 -1.68 2.03
N THR A 32 15.34 -1.21 1.15
CA THR A 32 15.47 -1.70 -0.23
C THR A 32 16.51 -2.79 -0.41
N ALA A 33 17.35 -3.01 0.61
CA ALA A 33 18.31 -4.09 0.63
C ALA A 33 17.63 -5.34 1.21
N GLY A 34 17.19 -6.25 0.34
CA GLY A 34 16.53 -7.48 0.75
C GLY A 34 16.44 -8.46 -0.40
N PRO A 35 16.13 -9.73 -0.12
CA PRO A 35 15.88 -10.71 -1.17
C PRO A 35 14.70 -10.25 -2.03
N GLU A 36 14.74 -10.61 -3.31
CA GLU A 36 13.58 -10.47 -4.18
C GLU A 36 12.47 -11.43 -3.73
N PRO A 37 11.20 -11.07 -3.92
CA PRO A 37 10.07 -11.97 -3.63
C PRO A 37 10.12 -13.20 -4.54
N SER A 38 9.81 -14.36 -3.98
CA SER A 38 9.75 -15.60 -4.77
C SER A 38 8.50 -15.62 -5.67
N ALA A 39 8.55 -16.38 -6.78
CA ALA A 39 7.39 -16.58 -7.64
C ALA A 39 6.18 -17.17 -6.88
N ALA A 40 6.45 -18.08 -5.93
CA ALA A 40 5.42 -18.67 -5.08
C ALA A 40 4.74 -17.64 -4.17
N ASP A 41 5.49 -16.67 -3.64
CA ASP A 41 4.92 -15.57 -2.84
C ASP A 41 4.01 -14.68 -3.68
N ILE A 42 4.43 -14.38 -4.92
CA ILE A 42 3.68 -13.54 -5.85
C ILE A 42 2.35 -14.21 -6.21
N GLU A 43 2.40 -15.48 -6.59
CA GLU A 43 1.21 -16.28 -6.92
C GLU A 43 0.26 -16.37 -5.72
N ARG A 44 0.77 -16.73 -4.54
CA ARG A 44 -0.03 -16.82 -3.32
C ARG A 44 -0.75 -15.51 -3.00
N ILE A 45 -0.04 -14.37 -2.99
CA ILE A 45 -0.64 -13.06 -2.68
C ILE A 45 -1.69 -12.69 -3.73
N ALA A 46 -1.43 -12.97 -5.01
CA ALA A 46 -2.38 -12.69 -6.07
C ALA A 46 -3.67 -13.49 -5.91
N THR A 47 -3.57 -14.78 -5.59
CA THR A 47 -4.73 -15.63 -5.33
C THR A 47 -5.50 -15.17 -4.09
N GLU A 48 -4.81 -14.90 -2.98
CA GLU A 48 -5.43 -14.43 -1.73
C GLU A 48 -6.23 -13.14 -1.91
N LEU A 49 -5.73 -12.22 -2.75
CA LEU A 49 -6.38 -10.94 -3.03
C LEU A 49 -7.23 -10.94 -4.30
N ASN A 50 -7.46 -12.11 -4.90
CA ASN A 50 -8.23 -12.30 -6.14
C ASN A 50 -7.78 -11.34 -7.27
N LEU A 51 -6.47 -11.16 -7.43
CA LEU A 51 -5.86 -10.34 -8.44
C LEU A 51 -5.59 -11.16 -9.71
N SER A 52 -6.03 -10.64 -10.86
CA SER A 52 -5.67 -11.21 -12.15
C SER A 52 -4.29 -10.70 -12.58
N ILE A 53 -3.25 -11.48 -12.29
CA ILE A 53 -1.90 -11.27 -12.81
C ILE A 53 -1.39 -12.54 -13.51
N PRO A 54 -0.61 -12.41 -14.59
CA PRO A 54 0.04 -13.56 -15.22
C PRO A 54 0.91 -14.35 -14.22
N ALA A 55 0.98 -15.68 -14.38
CA ALA A 55 1.78 -16.55 -13.49
C ALA A 55 3.29 -16.26 -13.58
N ASP A 56 3.74 -15.70 -14.71
CA ASP A 56 5.11 -15.25 -14.98
C ASP A 56 5.31 -13.75 -14.76
N ALA A 57 4.35 -13.07 -14.11
CA ALA A 57 4.41 -11.64 -13.91
C ALA A 57 5.58 -11.23 -13.01
N ALA A 58 6.32 -10.21 -13.43
CA ALA A 58 7.36 -9.62 -12.61
C ALA A 58 6.78 -9.06 -11.29
N PRO A 59 7.55 -9.04 -10.18
CA PRO A 59 7.09 -8.52 -8.89
C PRO A 59 6.51 -7.10 -8.95
N SER A 60 7.05 -6.27 -9.85
CA SER A 60 6.59 -4.90 -10.09
C SER A 60 5.13 -4.82 -10.58
N VAL A 61 4.64 -5.86 -11.27
CA VAL A 61 3.26 -5.98 -11.74
C VAL A 61 2.32 -6.20 -10.55
N LEU A 62 2.64 -7.16 -9.67
CA LEU A 62 1.89 -7.38 -8.44
C LEU A 62 1.89 -6.12 -7.57
N PHE A 63 3.05 -5.49 -7.38
CA PHE A 63 3.17 -4.27 -6.57
C PHE A 63 2.26 -3.14 -7.07
N ARG A 64 2.23 -2.93 -8.40
CA ARG A 64 1.32 -1.98 -9.03
C ARG A 64 -0.15 -2.38 -8.88
N ALA A 65 -0.45 -3.68 -8.98
CA ALA A 65 -1.81 -4.20 -8.80
C ALA A 65 -2.31 -3.95 -7.37
N LEU A 66 -1.49 -4.18 -6.35
CA LEU A 66 -1.80 -3.88 -4.94
C LEU A 66 -2.14 -2.40 -4.74
N ARG A 67 -1.33 -1.49 -5.29
CA ARG A 67 -1.64 -0.04 -5.22
C ARG A 67 -2.98 0.29 -5.89
N THR A 68 -3.22 -0.31 -7.05
CA THR A 68 -4.42 -0.04 -7.85
C THR A 68 -5.68 -0.58 -7.17
N LEU A 69 -5.59 -1.76 -6.56
CA LEU A 69 -6.63 -2.37 -5.73
C LEU A 69 -7.09 -1.44 -4.60
N LEU A 70 -6.16 -0.66 -4.03
CA LEU A 70 -6.44 0.29 -2.96
C LEU A 70 -6.91 1.68 -3.43
N ASN A 71 -6.95 1.91 -4.74
CA ASN A 71 -7.30 3.22 -5.31
C ASN A 71 -6.41 4.35 -4.76
N LEU A 72 -5.09 4.10 -4.72
CA LEU A 72 -4.08 5.05 -4.22
C LEU A 72 -3.15 5.55 -5.34
N THR A 73 -2.72 6.80 -5.20
CA THR A 73 -1.60 7.35 -5.97
C THR A 73 -0.29 6.80 -5.44
N GLN A 74 0.80 6.93 -6.22
CA GLN A 74 2.13 6.46 -5.79
C GLN A 74 2.60 7.16 -4.50
N LYS A 75 2.27 8.44 -4.33
CA LYS A 75 2.60 9.20 -3.11
C LYS A 75 1.89 8.63 -1.88
N GLU A 76 0.59 8.38 -2.01
CA GLU A 76 -0.25 7.87 -0.94
C GLU A 76 0.12 6.44 -0.57
N PHE A 77 0.39 5.61 -1.58
CA PHE A 77 0.83 4.24 -1.37
C PHE A 77 2.16 4.18 -0.63
N GLY A 78 3.11 5.06 -0.98
CA GLY A 78 4.39 5.16 -0.28
C GLY A 78 4.29 5.65 1.17
N VAL A 79 3.20 6.33 1.56
CA VAL A 79 2.90 6.63 2.97
C VAL A 79 2.38 5.38 3.68
N LEU A 80 1.46 4.65 3.04
CA LEU A 80 0.78 3.50 3.65
C LEU A 80 1.72 2.32 3.91
N ILE A 81 2.65 2.03 2.99
CA ILE A 81 3.51 0.83 3.08
C ILE A 81 4.87 1.11 3.73
N ALA A 82 5.12 2.36 4.15
CA ALA A 82 6.36 2.70 4.84
C ALA A 82 6.42 1.95 6.18
N PRO A 83 7.52 1.26 6.51
CA PRO A 83 7.66 0.60 7.80
C PRO A 83 7.44 1.55 8.98
N GLY A 84 6.82 1.08 10.06
CA GLY A 84 6.58 1.89 11.26
C GLY A 84 7.87 2.56 11.77
N GLY A 85 7.79 3.85 12.07
CA GLY A 85 8.94 4.66 12.51
C GLY A 85 9.89 5.11 11.40
N SER A 86 9.57 4.85 10.12
CA SER A 86 10.35 5.33 8.98
C SER A 86 9.69 6.51 8.26
N ASN A 87 10.46 7.19 7.41
CA ASN A 87 9.91 8.26 6.56
C ASN A 87 9.11 7.67 5.38
N PRO A 88 8.03 8.34 4.93
CA PRO A 88 7.28 7.91 3.74
C PRO A 88 8.16 7.70 2.50
N ILE A 89 7.84 6.68 1.72
CA ILE A 89 8.52 6.39 0.45
C ILE A 89 8.04 7.40 -0.59
N SER A 90 8.97 8.07 -1.28
CA SER A 90 8.61 9.07 -2.28
C SER A 90 7.91 8.46 -3.50
N ALA A 91 7.03 9.24 -4.16
CA ALA A 91 6.33 8.79 -5.36
C ALA A 91 7.27 8.38 -6.50
N SER A 92 8.44 9.03 -6.63
CA SER A 92 9.45 8.69 -7.64
C SER A 92 10.03 7.30 -7.40
N VAL A 93 10.28 6.93 -6.14
CA VAL A 93 10.78 5.60 -5.78
C VAL A 93 9.71 4.55 -6.06
N ILE A 94 8.47 4.79 -5.65
CA ILE A 94 7.35 3.89 -6.00
C ILE A 94 7.23 3.71 -7.52
N CYS A 95 7.38 4.77 -8.31
CA CYS A 95 7.38 4.68 -9.77
C CYS A 95 8.52 3.80 -10.33
N GLN A 96 9.74 3.95 -9.80
CA GLN A 96 10.89 3.13 -10.21
C GLN A 96 10.68 1.65 -9.88
N LEU A 97 10.13 1.35 -8.70
CA LEU A 97 9.76 -0.01 -8.28
C LEU A 97 8.67 -0.61 -9.17
N GLU A 98 7.61 0.15 -9.47
CA GLU A 98 6.52 -0.29 -10.34
C GLU A 98 6.94 -0.47 -11.80
N THR A 99 8.00 0.20 -12.24
CA THR A 99 8.51 0.08 -13.62
C THR A 99 9.62 -0.96 -13.75
N GLY A 100 10.04 -1.59 -12.65
CA GLY A 100 11.16 -2.54 -12.64
C GLY A 100 12.52 -1.87 -12.86
N LEU A 101 12.61 -0.54 -12.76
CA LEU A 101 13.89 0.18 -12.81
C LEU A 101 14.74 -0.06 -11.55
N GLN A 102 14.09 -0.41 -10.44
CA GLN A 102 14.74 -0.84 -9.21
C GLN A 102 14.23 -2.23 -8.81
N PRO A 103 15.11 -3.08 -8.24
CA PRO A 103 14.68 -4.36 -7.70
C PRO A 103 13.69 -4.13 -6.57
N LEU A 104 12.67 -4.99 -6.50
CA LEU A 104 11.62 -4.89 -5.50
C LEU A 104 11.95 -5.80 -4.30
N PRO A 105 12.14 -5.26 -3.09
CA PRO A 105 12.41 -6.05 -1.91
C PRO A 105 11.16 -6.85 -1.49
N ALA A 106 11.36 -8.12 -1.10
CA ALA A 106 10.27 -8.98 -0.61
C ALA A 106 9.49 -8.34 0.54
N LEU A 107 10.18 -7.66 1.47
CA LEU A 107 9.55 -6.99 2.61
C LEU A 107 8.54 -5.92 2.16
N LEU A 108 8.83 -5.16 1.09
CA LEU A 108 7.89 -4.15 0.59
C LEU A 108 6.65 -4.79 -0.05
N ILE A 109 6.80 -5.95 -0.70
CA ILE A 109 5.65 -6.74 -1.17
C ILE A 109 4.82 -7.22 0.02
N THR A 110 5.44 -7.74 1.08
CA THR A 110 4.74 -8.18 2.28
C THR A 110 3.99 -7.03 2.96
N CYS A 111 4.62 -5.86 3.13
CA CYS A 111 3.96 -4.68 3.67
C CYS A 111 2.76 -4.25 2.81
N ALA A 112 2.95 -4.19 1.48
CA ALA A 112 1.89 -3.84 0.54
C ALA A 112 0.73 -4.83 0.56
N ALA A 113 1.01 -6.13 0.62
CA ALA A 113 0.00 -7.18 0.70
C ALA A 113 -0.76 -7.10 2.03
N THR A 114 -0.06 -6.90 3.15
CA THR A 114 -0.69 -6.74 4.48
C THR A 114 -1.63 -5.52 4.50
N ALA A 115 -1.16 -4.39 3.97
CA ALA A 115 -1.99 -3.19 3.82
C ALA A 115 -3.20 -3.44 2.90
N ALA A 116 -2.99 -4.17 1.80
CA ALA A 116 -4.06 -4.50 0.87
C ALA A 116 -5.14 -5.36 1.52
N THR A 117 -4.75 -6.43 2.23
CA THR A 117 -5.67 -7.31 2.95
C THR A 117 -6.47 -6.55 4.01
N ALA A 118 -5.80 -5.76 4.85
CA ALA A 118 -6.45 -4.99 5.91
C ALA A 118 -7.49 -3.99 5.34
N VAL A 119 -7.11 -3.25 4.30
CA VAL A 119 -8.01 -2.26 3.68
C VAL A 119 -9.12 -2.92 2.87
N GLN A 120 -8.89 -4.08 2.24
CA GLN A 120 -9.95 -4.85 1.61
C GLN A 120 -10.96 -5.38 2.62
N ARG A 121 -10.51 -5.84 3.80
CA ARG A 121 -11.39 -6.23 4.91
C ARG A 121 -12.28 -5.06 5.35
N PHE A 122 -11.69 -3.87 5.51
CA PHE A 122 -12.46 -2.64 5.78
C PHE A 122 -13.45 -2.32 4.65
N GLY A 123 -13.03 -2.38 3.39
CA GLY A 123 -13.91 -2.11 2.24
C GLY A 123 -15.08 -3.10 2.14
N ASN A 124 -14.86 -4.38 2.46
CA ASN A 124 -15.89 -5.41 2.52
C ASN A 124 -16.88 -5.15 3.66
N TRP A 125 -16.40 -4.79 4.84
CA TRP A 125 -17.25 -4.38 5.96
C TRP A 125 -18.10 -3.16 5.58
N ARG A 126 -17.49 -2.11 5.05
CA ARG A 126 -18.20 -0.90 4.62
C ARG A 126 -19.27 -1.20 3.57
N ARG A 127 -18.97 -2.09 2.61
CA ARG A 127 -19.95 -2.55 1.62
C ARG A 127 -21.14 -3.26 2.28
N ALA A 128 -20.90 -4.05 3.33
CA ALA A 128 -21.95 -4.76 4.05
C ALA A 128 -22.82 -3.81 4.89
N GLU A 129 -22.21 -2.84 5.58
CA GLU A 129 -22.93 -1.80 6.35
C GLU A 129 -23.81 -0.91 5.46
N HIS A 130 -23.34 -0.62 4.24
CA HIS A 130 -24.06 0.17 3.24
C HIS A 130 -24.58 -0.71 2.10
N ALA A 131 -25.25 -1.81 2.46
CA ALA A 131 -25.81 -2.75 1.49
C ALA A 131 -26.74 -2.03 0.49
N GLY A 132 -26.48 -2.24 -0.81
CA GLY A 132 -27.23 -1.60 -1.90
C GLY A 132 -26.64 -0.28 -2.41
N CYS A 133 -25.66 0.32 -1.71
CA CYS A 133 -24.95 1.52 -2.19
C CYS A 133 -23.69 1.18 -2.98
N HIS A 134 -23.11 -0.01 -2.75
CA HIS A 134 -21.82 -0.41 -3.30
C HIS A 134 -21.86 -1.87 -3.81
N ASP A 135 -21.38 -2.08 -5.03
CA ASP A 135 -21.31 -3.40 -5.68
C ASP A 135 -20.07 -4.22 -5.27
N SER A 136 -19.04 -3.57 -4.72
CA SER A 136 -17.73 -4.15 -4.45
C SER A 136 -17.01 -3.42 -3.31
N ALA A 137 -15.99 -4.05 -2.73
CA ALA A 137 -15.13 -3.38 -1.73
C ALA A 137 -14.49 -2.12 -2.34
N LEU A 138 -14.04 -2.20 -3.59
CA LEU A 138 -13.45 -1.05 -4.29
C LEU A 138 -14.42 0.11 -4.46
N SER A 139 -15.68 -0.12 -4.81
CA SER A 139 -16.67 0.96 -4.91
C SER A 139 -16.99 1.57 -3.56
N ALA A 140 -17.06 0.76 -2.49
CA ALA A 140 -17.20 1.25 -1.13
C ALA A 140 -16.01 2.13 -0.70
N LEU A 141 -14.76 1.73 -1.01
CA LEU A 141 -13.57 2.54 -0.75
C LEU A 141 -13.55 3.84 -1.58
N ARG A 142 -14.00 3.81 -2.84
CA ARG A 142 -14.08 5.01 -3.68
C ARG A 142 -15.07 6.05 -3.15
N ALA A 143 -16.12 5.59 -2.47
CA ALA A 143 -17.16 6.44 -1.88
C ALA A 143 -16.76 7.12 -0.56
N LEU A 144 -15.54 6.86 -0.04
CA LEU A 144 -14.97 7.58 1.10
C LEU A 144 -14.94 9.10 0.85
N ASN A 145 -15.25 9.87 1.88
CA ASN A 145 -15.25 11.34 1.87
C ASN A 145 -14.26 11.90 2.91
N ALA A 146 -14.11 13.22 2.93
CA ALA A 146 -13.36 13.90 3.99
C ALA A 146 -13.99 13.60 5.36
N GLY A 147 -13.18 13.36 6.38
CA GLY A 147 -13.61 12.97 7.73
C GLY A 147 -13.88 11.47 7.91
N CYS A 148 -13.53 10.63 6.93
CA CYS A 148 -13.77 9.18 7.00
C CYS A 148 -12.92 8.46 8.06
N GLU A 149 -11.95 9.12 8.69
CA GLU A 149 -11.19 8.54 9.81
C GLU A 149 -12.08 8.15 10.97
N ALA A 150 -13.22 8.85 11.17
CA ALA A 150 -14.19 8.53 12.22
C ALA A 150 -14.80 7.13 12.07
N GLU A 151 -14.79 6.55 10.86
CA GLU A 151 -15.36 5.22 10.62
C GLU A 151 -14.50 4.09 11.20
N ILE A 152 -13.26 4.37 11.62
CA ILE A 152 -12.38 3.34 12.20
C ILE A 152 -12.95 2.77 13.50
N GLU A 153 -13.63 3.58 14.31
CA GLU A 153 -14.20 3.14 15.59
C GLU A 153 -15.33 2.15 15.35
N SER A 154 -16.23 2.45 14.40
CA SER A 154 -17.31 1.54 14.00
C SER A 154 -16.76 0.24 13.40
N PHE A 155 -15.72 0.34 12.56
CA PHE A 155 -15.07 -0.85 12.02
C PHE A 155 -14.49 -1.72 13.13
N VAL A 156 -13.71 -1.14 14.06
CA VAL A 156 -13.10 -1.86 15.18
C VAL A 156 -14.17 -2.50 16.07
N ALA A 157 -15.25 -1.78 16.38
CA ALA A 157 -16.35 -2.31 17.19
C ALA A 157 -17.07 -3.49 16.52
N ALA A 158 -17.13 -3.51 15.18
CA ALA A 158 -17.74 -4.58 14.40
C ALA A 158 -16.84 -5.82 14.25
N GLN A 159 -15.55 -5.73 14.58
CA GLN A 159 -14.63 -6.87 14.51
C GLN A 159 -14.45 -7.50 15.90
N ALA A 160 -14.75 -8.81 16.02
CA ALA A 160 -14.52 -9.55 17.26
C ALA A 160 -13.05 -9.54 17.69
N GLU A 161 -12.14 -9.70 16.72
CA GLU A 161 -10.69 -9.52 16.89
C GLU A 161 -10.13 -8.83 15.64
N LEU A 162 -9.50 -7.67 15.83
CA LEU A 162 -8.76 -6.95 14.79
C LEU A 162 -7.31 -6.76 15.28
N PRO A 163 -6.31 -7.34 14.62
CA PRO A 163 -4.91 -7.14 14.96
C PRO A 163 -4.53 -5.65 14.95
N ASP A 164 -3.68 -5.22 15.88
CA ASP A 164 -3.25 -3.82 16.00
C ASP A 164 -2.65 -3.28 14.70
N ILE A 165 -1.89 -4.11 13.99
CA ILE A 165 -1.30 -3.75 12.70
C ILE A 165 -2.37 -3.50 11.62
N GLU A 166 -3.46 -4.28 11.59
CA GLU A 166 -4.56 -4.05 10.65
C GLU A 166 -5.28 -2.74 10.98
N ARG A 167 -5.49 -2.45 12.27
CA ARG A 167 -6.08 -1.19 12.73
C ARG A 167 -5.21 0.00 12.32
N GLU A 168 -3.90 -0.05 12.54
CA GLU A 168 -2.96 1.01 12.17
C GLU A 168 -2.95 1.25 10.66
N LEU A 169 -2.93 0.19 9.87
CA LEU A 169 -2.93 0.27 8.40
C LEU A 169 -4.24 0.87 7.87
N VAL A 170 -5.38 0.44 8.39
CA VAL A 170 -6.69 1.00 8.02
C VAL A 170 -6.78 2.46 8.45
N GLY A 171 -6.34 2.82 9.65
CA GLY A 171 -6.30 4.21 10.11
C GLY A 171 -5.42 5.11 9.24
N THR A 172 -4.23 4.63 8.89
CA THR A 172 -3.32 5.32 7.97
C THR A 172 -3.97 5.52 6.60
N TYR A 173 -4.63 4.49 6.07
CA TYR A 173 -5.37 4.58 4.81
C TYR A 173 -6.48 5.64 4.86
N LEU A 174 -7.31 5.63 5.89
CA LEU A 174 -8.41 6.59 6.05
C LEU A 174 -7.90 8.02 6.18
N ALA A 175 -6.85 8.26 6.96
CA ALA A 175 -6.23 9.59 7.10
C ALA A 175 -5.69 10.11 5.76
N VAL A 176 -5.09 9.22 4.95
CA VAL A 176 -4.61 9.54 3.61
C VAL A 176 -5.77 9.93 2.68
N VAL A 177 -6.84 9.12 2.66
CA VAL A 177 -8.00 9.36 1.79
C VAL A 177 -8.76 10.63 2.19
N SER A 178 -9.00 10.83 3.49
CA SER A 178 -9.67 12.00 4.02
C SER A 178 -8.93 13.29 3.68
N LYS A 179 -7.60 13.31 3.86
CA LYS A 179 -6.76 14.45 3.47
C LYS A 179 -6.82 14.73 1.97
N ARG A 180 -6.84 13.71 1.12
CA ARG A 180 -7.04 13.90 -0.33
C ARG A 180 -8.37 14.58 -0.61
N LYS A 181 -9.46 14.07 -0.03
CA LYS A 181 -10.81 14.61 -0.24
C LYS A 181 -10.97 16.02 0.29
N SER A 182 -10.36 16.36 1.43
CA SER A 182 -10.41 17.72 2.00
C SER A 182 -9.65 18.74 1.15
N SER A 183 -8.58 18.32 0.47
CA SER A 183 -7.77 19.20 -0.38
C SER A 183 -8.39 19.52 -1.74
N GLY A 184 -9.55 18.94 -2.08
CA GLY A 184 -10.18 19.11 -3.40
C GLY A 184 -9.39 18.48 -4.56
N LEU A 185 -8.32 17.73 -4.26
CA LEU A 185 -7.61 16.94 -5.26
C LEU A 185 -8.57 15.88 -5.80
N THR A 186 -8.83 15.95 -7.11
CA THR A 186 -9.76 15.05 -7.82
C THR A 186 -9.50 13.58 -7.50
N ASP A 187 -10.56 12.78 -7.55
CA ASP A 187 -10.66 11.33 -7.33
C ASP A 187 -9.83 10.44 -8.28
N ARG A 188 -8.67 10.90 -8.76
CA ARG A 188 -7.86 10.22 -9.77
C ARG A 188 -6.60 9.57 -9.18
N PRO A 189 -6.68 8.29 -8.81
CA PRO A 189 -5.50 7.45 -8.70
C PRO A 189 -5.26 6.55 -9.93
N ALA A 190 -3.99 6.14 -10.04
CA ALA A 190 -3.39 5.01 -10.77
C ALA A 190 -3.23 5.00 -12.31
N THR A 191 -3.96 5.76 -13.13
CA THR A 191 -3.97 5.49 -14.60
C THR A 191 -3.41 6.58 -15.51
N ARG A 192 -2.36 7.32 -15.10
CA ARG A 192 -1.56 8.02 -16.13
C ARG A 192 -0.75 6.99 -16.90
N ALA A 193 -1.15 6.73 -18.15
CA ALA A 193 -0.30 6.16 -19.17
C ALA A 193 1.06 6.90 -19.16
N PRO A 194 2.18 6.22 -19.48
CA PRO A 194 3.49 6.86 -19.52
C PRO A 194 3.37 8.11 -20.40
N TYR A 195 3.89 9.24 -19.90
CA TYR A 195 3.87 10.52 -20.59
C TYR A 195 4.23 10.27 -22.06
N LYS A 196 3.30 10.51 -22.99
CA LYS A 196 3.62 10.57 -24.42
C LYS A 196 4.77 11.58 -24.52
N LYS A 197 6.00 11.11 -24.74
CA LYS A 197 7.12 11.97 -25.13
C LYS A 197 6.59 12.78 -26.30
N GLY A 198 6.57 14.10 -26.14
CA GLY A 198 6.14 15.00 -27.20
C GLY A 198 6.81 14.57 -28.48
N ALA A 199 6.01 14.17 -29.47
CA ALA A 199 6.50 14.02 -30.82
C ALA A 199 7.18 15.35 -31.16
N LYS A 200 8.49 15.30 -31.42
CA LYS A 200 9.20 16.42 -32.02
C LYS A 200 8.35 16.84 -33.23
N LYS A 201 7.86 18.08 -33.22
CA LYS A 201 7.33 18.70 -34.44
C LYS A 201 8.45 18.62 -35.46
N GLY A 202 8.32 17.68 -36.39
CA GLY A 202 9.17 17.62 -37.57
C GLY A 202 9.04 18.93 -38.30
N GLU A 203 10.18 19.53 -38.56
CA GLU A 203 10.35 20.60 -39.52
C GLU A 203 9.74 20.15 -40.85
N GLY A 204 8.89 21.02 -41.40
CA GLY A 204 8.27 20.85 -42.70
C GLY A 204 7.94 22.23 -43.24
N LYS A 205 8.95 22.85 -43.85
CA LYS A 205 8.77 23.90 -44.86
C LYS A 205 9.65 23.49 -46.04
N GLU A 206 9.04 22.76 -46.96
CA GLU A 206 9.30 22.93 -48.40
C GLU A 206 8.39 24.04 -48.91
#